data_AF-A0A7K1H6E9-F1
#
_entry.id   AF-A0A7K1H6E9-F1
#
_cell.length_a   1.000
_cell.length_b   1.000
_cell.length_c   1.000
_cell.angle_alpha   90.00
_cell.angle_beta   90.00
_cell.angle_gamma   90.00
#
_symmetry.space_group_name_H-M   'P 1'
#
loop_
_entity.id
_entity.type
_entity.pdbx_description
1 polymer ?
#
loop_
_entity_poly.entity_id
_entity_poly.type
_entity_poly.pdbx_seq_one_letter_code
_entity_poly.pdbx_strand_id
1 'polypeptide(L)'
;MSTATPTDHRPGWWYRIDTSAGGLALDLGLYAVSAAFAAITAATSTLLPHRAWGGIAALGYLSAALVAIGQLLLRRHRPGSPLVGLPARWLVTVLAWTAVALLPLVWQSVQRAAGRTDRAQEEVLVVEQSGQRLVETGTPYLGPEAIAALPPGEQLLGYTPYQPGMALFGLPRAATDAWWGDARVWFAVGTALALFLAVRILRRPAAGSTSVGHDAALLRGAQAATVLPICALTLATGGDDLPVLALCLLALALAATARPGWAGVVVGLAGALKLFAWPVAAVLVIWGICHRAGLRVAVGAFGLPAAALLPTLLVDRDALVENVLRFPLGHGLVASPAQSPFPGHLIAEALPAGRAVAAALLVAAALAIAIRLARRPPRTARTAALVCGYGLLVAILLMPTTRFGYLLYPVAFLLWAPALDVPGIRQPAREDGK
;
A
#
# COMPACT_ATOMS: atom_id res chain seq x y z
N MET A 1 28.83 -15.88 41.76
CA MET A 1 28.90 -14.85 40.72
C MET A 1 29.30 -15.52 39.42
N SER A 2 28.37 -15.68 38.48
CA SER A 2 28.68 -16.14 37.12
C SER A 2 28.14 -15.08 36.17
N THR A 3 29.06 -14.29 35.62
CA THR A 3 28.80 -13.26 34.62
C THR A 3 28.53 -13.93 33.28
N ALA A 4 27.25 -14.10 32.95
CA ALA A 4 26.85 -14.48 31.61
C ALA A 4 27.23 -13.35 30.64
N THR A 5 28.21 -13.62 29.78
CA THR A 5 28.60 -12.76 28.67
C THR A 5 27.41 -12.62 27.71
N PRO A 6 27.05 -11.41 27.26
CA PRO A 6 26.02 -11.24 26.25
C PRO A 6 26.53 -11.86 24.94
N THR A 7 25.79 -12.82 24.38
CA THR A 7 26.03 -13.32 23.04
C THR A 7 25.82 -12.20 22.04
N ASP A 8 26.92 -11.72 21.46
CA ASP A 8 26.95 -10.64 20.49
C ASP A 8 26.32 -11.12 19.17
N HIS A 9 25.02 -10.84 18.99
CA HIS A 9 24.32 -11.15 17.76
C HIS A 9 24.90 -10.28 16.65
N ARG A 10 25.77 -10.86 15.82
CA ARG A 10 26.30 -10.21 14.62
C ARG A 10 25.14 -9.67 13.78
N PRO A 11 25.03 -8.34 13.58
CA PRO A 11 23.93 -7.79 12.80
C PRO A 11 23.98 -8.35 11.38
N GLY A 12 22.83 -8.83 10.92
CA GLY A 12 22.66 -9.34 9.56
C GLY A 12 23.16 -8.33 8.51
N TRP A 13 23.63 -8.83 7.37
CA TRP A 13 24.10 -8.02 6.23
C TRP A 13 23.22 -6.79 5.94
N TRP A 14 21.91 -6.92 6.07
CA TRP A 14 20.93 -5.86 5.80
C TRP A 14 21.05 -4.69 6.78
N TYR A 15 21.29 -4.97 8.05
CA TYR A 15 21.50 -3.94 9.07
C TYR A 15 22.80 -3.17 8.83
N ARG A 16 23.83 -3.84 8.32
CA ARG A 16 25.12 -3.21 7.97
C ARG A 16 25.00 -2.28 6.76
N ILE A 17 24.14 -2.61 5.78
CA ILE A 17 23.88 -1.75 4.63
C ILE A 17 23.02 -0.54 5.05
N ASP A 18 21.98 -0.74 5.86
CA ASP A 18 21.10 0.35 6.32
C ASP A 18 21.77 1.31 7.30
N THR A 19 22.76 0.83 8.07
CA THR A 19 23.58 1.70 8.94
C THR A 19 24.78 2.32 8.23
N SER A 20 25.11 1.88 7.00
CA SER A 20 26.22 2.43 6.23
C SER A 20 26.02 3.91 5.93
N ALA A 21 27.07 4.70 6.16
CA ALA A 21 27.04 6.15 6.04
C ALA A 21 25.86 6.86 6.77
N GLY A 22 25.32 6.26 7.85
CA GLY A 22 24.15 6.80 8.54
C GLY A 22 22.84 6.69 7.75
N GLY A 23 22.76 5.74 6.82
CA GLY A 23 21.61 5.46 5.95
C GLY A 23 21.56 6.26 4.65
N LEU A 24 22.47 7.23 4.45
CA LEU A 24 22.53 8.08 3.25
C LEU A 24 22.91 7.30 1.99
N ALA A 25 23.74 6.25 2.10
CA ALA A 25 24.11 5.43 0.94
C ALA A 25 22.91 4.70 0.35
N LEU A 26 22.01 4.20 1.20
CA LEU A 26 20.75 3.61 0.77
C LEU A 26 19.79 4.66 0.23
N ASP A 27 19.74 5.86 0.81
CA ASP A 27 18.90 6.95 0.25
C ASP A 27 19.36 7.32 -1.16
N LEU A 28 20.67 7.44 -1.39
CA LEU A 28 21.23 7.65 -2.71
C LEU A 28 20.86 6.51 -3.67
N GLY A 29 21.05 5.25 -3.25
CA GLY A 29 20.69 4.08 -4.05
C GLY A 29 19.20 4.08 -4.42
N LEU A 30 18.33 4.34 -3.45
CA LEU A 30 16.89 4.47 -3.66
C LEU A 30 16.59 5.56 -4.71
N TYR A 31 17.08 6.78 -4.52
CA TYR A 31 16.76 7.89 -5.43
C TYR A 31 17.38 7.71 -6.83
N ALA A 32 18.62 7.22 -6.93
CA ALA A 32 19.29 7.03 -8.22
C ALA A 32 18.64 5.91 -9.04
N VAL A 33 18.35 4.75 -8.43
CA VAL A 33 17.63 3.65 -9.11
C VAL A 33 16.22 4.09 -9.47
N SER A 34 15.57 4.88 -8.63
CA SER A 34 14.25 5.45 -8.91
C SER A 34 14.26 6.44 -10.07
N ALA A 35 15.31 7.26 -10.20
CA ALA A 35 15.49 8.16 -11.34
C ALA A 35 15.62 7.39 -12.65
N ALA A 36 16.43 6.32 -12.66
CA ALA A 36 16.56 5.44 -13.81
C ALA A 36 15.23 4.74 -14.14
N PHE A 37 14.53 4.21 -13.14
CA PHE A 37 13.20 3.60 -13.32
C PHE A 37 12.21 4.58 -13.94
N ALA A 38 12.14 5.82 -13.42
CA ALA A 38 11.23 6.84 -13.92
C ALA A 38 11.58 7.28 -15.36
N ALA A 39 12.87 7.42 -15.67
CA ALA A 39 13.34 7.74 -17.02
C ALA A 39 13.02 6.62 -18.03
N ILE A 40 13.25 5.37 -17.65
CA ILE A 40 12.86 4.20 -18.47
C ILE A 40 11.34 4.20 -18.67
N THR A 41 10.56 4.41 -17.60
CA THR A 41 9.08 4.47 -17.68
C THR A 41 8.61 5.59 -18.63
N ALA A 42 9.26 6.75 -18.60
CA ALA A 42 8.98 7.86 -19.52
C ALA A 42 9.18 7.48 -20.99
N ALA A 43 10.25 6.71 -21.25
CA ALA A 43 10.66 6.32 -22.59
C ALA A 43 9.90 5.11 -23.16
N THR A 44 9.58 4.11 -22.32
CA THR A 44 9.15 2.78 -22.80
C THR A 44 7.71 2.41 -22.45
N SER A 45 7.07 3.08 -21.50
CA SER A 45 5.72 2.70 -21.06
C SER A 45 4.71 2.89 -22.18
N THR A 46 3.84 1.89 -22.41
CA THR A 46 2.69 2.01 -23.33
C THR A 46 1.52 2.78 -22.70
N LEU A 47 1.49 2.88 -21.37
CA LEU A 47 0.48 3.66 -20.63
C LEU A 47 0.84 5.14 -20.62
N LEU A 48 0.00 5.98 -21.21
CA LEU A 48 0.21 7.43 -21.34
C LEU A 48 0.37 8.17 -20.00
N PRO A 49 -0.43 7.88 -18.94
CA PRO A 49 -0.23 8.49 -17.63
C PRO A 49 1.14 8.15 -17.00
N HIS A 50 1.64 6.93 -17.23
CA HIS A 50 2.93 6.49 -16.71
C HIS A 50 4.09 7.22 -17.41
N ARG A 51 4.00 7.42 -18.74
CA ARG A 51 4.99 8.20 -19.47
C ARG A 51 5.06 9.64 -18.98
N ALA A 52 3.89 10.25 -18.78
CA ALA A 52 3.75 11.60 -18.29
C ALA A 52 4.34 11.77 -16.88
N TRP A 53 4.04 10.81 -15.98
CA TRP A 53 4.65 10.73 -14.67
C TRP A 53 6.18 10.63 -14.75
N GLY A 54 6.70 9.69 -15.57
CA GLY A 54 8.12 9.41 -15.67
C GLY A 54 8.95 10.63 -16.06
N GLY A 55 8.44 11.47 -16.97
CA GLY A 55 9.12 12.70 -17.40
C GLY A 55 9.36 13.71 -16.27
N ILE A 56 8.44 13.83 -15.32
CA ILE A 56 8.57 14.72 -14.16
C ILE A 56 9.33 14.02 -13.03
N ALA A 57 8.97 12.77 -12.74
CA ALA A 57 9.52 12.01 -11.63
C ALA A 57 11.02 11.72 -11.80
N ALA A 58 11.50 11.49 -13.03
CA ALA A 58 12.93 11.29 -13.30
C ALA A 58 13.77 12.48 -12.82
N LEU A 59 13.32 13.71 -13.08
CA LEU A 59 13.98 14.92 -12.60
C LEU A 59 13.90 15.04 -11.08
N GLY A 60 12.72 14.80 -10.49
CA GLY A 60 12.54 14.84 -9.03
C GLY A 60 13.43 13.85 -8.28
N TYR A 61 13.53 12.61 -8.76
CA TYR A 61 14.42 11.60 -8.20
C TYR A 61 15.90 11.94 -8.42
N LEU A 62 16.26 12.46 -9.60
CA LEU A 62 17.64 12.90 -9.87
C LEU A 62 18.05 14.02 -8.91
N SER A 63 17.18 15.01 -8.68
CA SER A 63 17.42 16.08 -7.70
C SER A 63 17.61 15.51 -6.29
N ALA A 64 16.77 14.57 -5.86
CA ALA A 64 16.91 13.91 -4.56
C ALA A 64 18.24 13.12 -4.45
N ALA A 65 18.65 12.44 -5.52
CA ALA A 65 19.93 11.74 -5.59
C ALA A 65 21.12 12.71 -5.48
N LEU A 66 21.07 13.85 -6.19
CA LEU A 66 22.11 14.89 -6.11
C LEU A 66 22.21 15.48 -4.70
N VAL A 67 21.07 15.71 -4.03
CA VAL A 67 21.06 16.15 -2.62
C VAL A 67 21.67 15.08 -1.72
N ALA A 68 21.33 13.80 -1.91
CA ALA A 68 21.93 12.70 -1.15
C ALA A 68 23.46 12.57 -1.38
N ILE A 69 23.93 12.81 -2.61
CA ILE A 69 25.37 12.92 -2.92
C ILE A 69 26.00 14.08 -2.13
N GLY A 70 25.37 15.26 -2.15
CA GLY A 70 25.81 16.42 -1.38
C GLY A 70 25.88 16.11 0.12
N GLN A 71 24.88 15.41 0.67
CA GLN A 71 24.86 14.97 2.07
C GLN A 71 25.99 13.98 2.37
N LEU A 72 26.28 13.04 1.48
CA LEU A 72 27.40 12.08 1.63
C LEU A 72 28.75 12.80 1.61
N LEU A 73 28.95 13.72 0.67
CA LEU A 73 30.17 14.53 0.58
C LEU A 73 30.32 15.42 1.82
N LEU A 74 29.25 16.05 2.27
CA LEU A 74 29.26 16.87 3.48
C LEU A 74 29.55 16.03 4.73
N ARG A 75 29.01 14.80 4.82
CA ARG A 75 29.27 13.90 5.94
C ARG A 75 30.73 13.49 6.04
N ARG A 76 31.43 13.36 4.90
CA ARG A 76 32.88 13.06 4.88
C ARG A 76 33.71 14.21 5.47
N HIS A 77 33.31 15.46 5.26
CA HIS A 77 34.07 16.63 5.71
C HIS A 77 33.59 17.17 7.07
N ARG A 78 32.29 17.08 7.35
CA ARG A 78 31.61 17.63 8.53
C ARG A 78 30.53 16.65 9.02
N PRO A 79 30.92 15.55 9.68
CA PRO A 79 29.99 14.50 10.11
C PRO A 79 28.93 14.99 11.12
N GLY A 80 29.19 16.08 11.85
CA GLY A 80 28.25 16.69 12.79
C GLY A 80 27.26 17.70 12.18
N SER A 81 27.25 17.88 10.85
CA SER A 81 26.34 18.84 10.21
C SER A 81 24.87 18.44 10.40
N PRO A 82 23.96 19.38 10.73
CA PRO A 82 22.52 19.07 10.82
C PRO A 82 21.94 18.61 9.48
N LEU A 83 22.60 18.98 8.36
CA LEU A 83 22.20 18.64 7.00
C LEU A 83 22.40 17.16 6.63
N VAL A 84 23.15 16.39 7.43
CA VAL A 84 23.39 14.95 7.20
C VAL A 84 22.60 14.06 8.19
N GLY A 85 21.94 14.67 9.17
CA GLY A 85 21.17 13.98 10.19
C GLY A 85 19.78 13.53 9.71
N LEU A 86 19.09 12.75 10.55
CA LEU A 86 17.73 12.26 10.28
C LEU A 86 16.73 13.37 9.90
N PRO A 87 16.70 14.55 10.56
CA PRO A 87 15.75 15.60 10.17
C PRO A 87 15.90 16.06 8.72
N ALA A 88 17.14 16.22 8.24
CA ALA A 88 17.41 16.57 6.86
C ALA A 88 17.00 15.46 5.89
N ARG A 89 17.22 14.19 6.25
CA ARG A 89 16.77 13.03 5.44
C ARG A 89 15.24 12.94 5.35
N TRP A 90 14.52 13.27 6.43
CA TRP A 90 13.06 13.42 6.41
C TRP A 90 12.62 14.55 5.48
N LEU A 91 13.27 15.71 5.55
CA LEU A 91 12.99 16.83 4.64
C LEU A 91 13.18 16.42 3.18
N VAL A 92 14.32 15.79 2.84
CA VAL A 92 14.58 15.28 1.48
C VAL A 92 13.51 14.27 1.06
N THR A 93 13.05 13.40 1.95
CA THR A 93 11.97 12.44 1.66
C THR A 93 10.64 13.13 1.36
N VAL A 94 10.26 14.15 2.14
CA VAL A 94 9.03 14.93 1.90
C VAL A 94 9.10 15.71 0.59
N LEU A 95 10.25 16.35 0.31
CA LEU A 95 10.48 17.06 -0.94
C LEU A 95 10.48 16.10 -2.14
N ALA A 96 11.09 14.93 -2.00
CA ALA A 96 11.08 13.89 -3.03
C ALA A 96 9.66 13.40 -3.29
N TRP A 97 8.88 13.07 -2.25
CA TRP A 97 7.48 12.65 -2.42
C TRP A 97 6.62 13.73 -3.09
N THR A 98 6.83 14.99 -2.71
CA THR A 98 6.17 16.13 -3.36
C THR A 98 6.54 16.21 -4.84
N ALA A 99 7.82 16.09 -5.18
CA ALA A 99 8.31 16.20 -6.56
C ALA A 99 7.92 15.00 -7.44
N VAL A 100 7.88 13.78 -6.90
CA VAL A 100 7.73 12.54 -7.68
C VAL A 100 6.34 11.93 -7.62
N ALA A 101 5.47 12.35 -6.69
CA ALA A 101 4.10 11.86 -6.59
C ALA A 101 3.09 13.01 -6.71
N LEU A 102 3.17 14.01 -5.83
CA LEU A 102 2.16 15.08 -5.75
C LEU A 102 2.20 16.02 -6.95
N LEU A 103 3.38 16.47 -7.36
CA LEU A 103 3.53 17.36 -8.52
C LEU A 103 3.06 16.70 -9.82
N PRO A 104 3.47 15.47 -10.19
CA PRO A 104 2.93 14.77 -11.35
C PRO A 104 1.42 14.55 -11.27
N LEU A 105 0.89 14.23 -10.08
CA LEU A 105 -0.54 14.04 -9.86
C LEU A 105 -1.31 15.33 -10.17
N VAL A 106 -0.94 16.44 -9.52
CA VAL A 106 -1.60 17.73 -9.73
C VAL A 106 -1.46 18.18 -11.17
N TRP A 107 -0.27 18.05 -11.76
CA TRP A 107 -0.02 18.42 -13.15
C TRP A 107 -0.88 17.62 -14.14
N GLN A 108 -1.05 16.32 -13.90
CA GLN A 108 -1.92 15.48 -14.71
C GLN A 108 -3.40 15.78 -14.48
N SER A 109 -3.80 16.08 -13.25
CA SER A 109 -5.18 16.45 -12.90
C SER A 109 -5.58 17.78 -13.55
N VAL A 110 -4.67 18.77 -13.58
CA VAL A 110 -4.86 20.05 -14.28
C VAL A 110 -4.98 19.83 -15.79
N GLN A 111 -4.10 19.02 -16.40
CA GLN A 111 -4.20 18.69 -17.82
C GLN A 111 -5.52 17.97 -18.15
N ARG A 112 -5.99 17.10 -17.26
CA ARG A 112 -7.26 16.37 -17.43
C ARG A 112 -8.45 17.32 -17.37
N ALA A 113 -8.46 18.25 -16.41
CA ALA A 113 -9.46 19.31 -16.33
C ALA A 113 -9.43 20.24 -17.56
N ALA A 114 -8.27 20.38 -18.21
CA ALA A 114 -8.10 21.11 -19.47
C ALA A 114 -8.40 20.26 -20.74
N GLY A 115 -8.97 19.06 -20.59
CA GLY A 115 -9.43 18.23 -21.72
C GLY A 115 -8.47 17.11 -22.16
N ARG A 116 -7.30 16.94 -21.52
CA ARG A 116 -6.42 15.79 -21.80
C ARG A 116 -6.85 14.56 -21.00
N THR A 117 -7.78 13.79 -21.55
CA THR A 117 -8.36 12.61 -20.91
C THR A 117 -7.36 11.47 -20.69
N ASP A 118 -6.23 11.46 -21.40
CA ASP A 118 -5.14 10.48 -21.32
C ASP A 118 -4.25 10.58 -20.05
N ARG A 119 -4.65 11.39 -19.07
CA ARG A 119 -3.84 11.76 -17.89
C ARG A 119 -4.25 11.05 -16.60
N ALA A 120 -5.01 9.97 -16.70
CA ALA A 120 -5.40 9.12 -15.58
C ALA A 120 -5.49 7.67 -16.05
N GLN A 121 -5.28 6.72 -15.14
CA GLN A 121 -5.59 5.32 -15.42
C GLN A 121 -7.09 5.05 -15.24
N GLU A 122 -7.52 3.89 -15.73
CA GLU A 122 -8.91 3.42 -15.70
C GLU A 122 -9.48 3.38 -14.28
N GLU A 123 -8.66 3.04 -13.27
CA GLU A 123 -9.08 2.98 -11.86
C GLU A 123 -9.63 4.31 -11.36
N VAL A 124 -9.08 5.44 -11.85
CA VAL A 124 -9.55 6.77 -11.48
C VAL A 124 -10.95 7.01 -12.02
N LEU A 125 -11.17 6.66 -13.30
CA LEU A 125 -12.46 6.82 -13.97
C LEU A 125 -13.52 5.93 -13.32
N VAL A 126 -13.18 4.68 -13.02
CA VAL A 126 -14.06 3.73 -12.32
C VAL A 126 -14.50 4.30 -10.97
N VAL A 127 -13.57 4.83 -10.18
CA VAL A 127 -13.91 5.39 -8.85
C VAL A 127 -14.76 6.66 -8.97
N GLU A 128 -14.43 7.55 -9.91
CA GLU A 128 -15.21 8.78 -10.15
C GLU A 128 -16.65 8.47 -10.57
N GLN A 129 -16.83 7.56 -11.54
CA GLN A 129 -18.14 7.11 -11.97
C GLN A 129 -18.90 6.38 -10.85
N SER A 130 -18.19 5.61 -10.01
CA SER A 130 -18.81 4.96 -8.85
C SER A 130 -19.33 5.97 -7.81
N GLY A 131 -18.63 7.09 -7.63
CA GLY A 131 -19.08 8.18 -6.78
C GLY A 131 -20.31 8.89 -7.34
N GLN A 132 -20.33 9.16 -8.65
CA GLN A 132 -21.49 9.72 -9.35
C GLN A 132 -22.73 8.81 -9.19
N ARG A 133 -22.57 7.51 -9.49
CA ARG A 133 -23.65 6.53 -9.32
C ARG A 133 -24.15 6.42 -7.89
N LEU A 134 -23.26 6.49 -6.89
CA LEU A 134 -23.65 6.46 -5.49
C LEU A 134 -24.59 7.63 -5.13
N VAL A 135 -24.34 8.82 -5.69
CA VAL A 135 -25.19 10.01 -5.48
C VAL A 135 -26.52 9.87 -6.23
N GLU A 136 -26.49 9.39 -7.48
CA GLU A 136 -27.66 9.37 -8.36
C GLU A 136 -28.61 8.20 -8.06
N THR A 137 -28.07 7.04 -7.69
CA THR A 137 -28.81 5.76 -7.61
C THR A 137 -28.76 5.11 -6.23
N GLY A 138 -27.97 5.65 -5.30
CA GLY A 138 -27.77 5.05 -3.96
C GLY A 138 -26.86 3.83 -3.95
N THR A 139 -26.26 3.44 -5.08
CA THR A 139 -25.30 2.34 -5.20
C THR A 139 -24.12 2.74 -6.09
N PRO A 140 -22.88 2.32 -5.80
CA PRO A 140 -21.73 2.63 -6.65
C PRO A 140 -21.61 1.69 -7.87
N TYR A 141 -22.48 0.68 -7.97
CA TYR A 141 -22.37 -0.43 -8.92
C TYR A 141 -23.38 -0.34 -10.06
N LEU A 142 -23.00 -0.83 -11.24
CA LEU A 142 -23.92 -1.14 -12.32
C LEU A 142 -24.32 -2.63 -12.26
N GLY A 143 -25.59 -2.93 -12.52
CA GLY A 143 -26.07 -4.30 -12.66
C GLY A 143 -25.59 -4.98 -13.94
N PRO A 144 -25.66 -6.32 -14.04
CA PRO A 144 -25.20 -7.07 -15.21
C PRO A 144 -25.83 -6.61 -16.52
N GLU A 145 -27.14 -6.33 -16.53
CA GLU A 145 -27.85 -5.87 -17.73
C GLU A 145 -27.38 -4.49 -18.19
N ALA A 146 -27.17 -3.56 -17.24
CA ALA A 146 -26.66 -2.23 -17.52
C ALA A 146 -25.24 -2.28 -18.09
N ILE A 147 -24.38 -3.17 -17.57
CA ILE A 147 -23.04 -3.40 -18.12
C ILE A 147 -23.13 -4.01 -19.52
N ALA A 148 -24.00 -5.00 -19.75
CA ALA A 148 -24.18 -5.64 -21.05
C ALA A 148 -24.67 -4.65 -22.13
N ALA A 149 -25.46 -3.65 -21.74
CA ALA A 149 -25.97 -2.61 -22.62
C ALA A 149 -24.92 -1.56 -23.04
N LEU A 150 -23.76 -1.49 -22.36
CA LEU A 150 -22.68 -0.58 -22.73
C LEU A 150 -22.06 -0.98 -24.08
N PRO A 151 -21.60 -0.01 -24.89
CA PRO A 151 -20.91 -0.29 -26.13
C PRO A 151 -19.74 -1.28 -25.96
N PRO A 152 -19.47 -2.15 -26.95
CA PRO A 152 -18.29 -3.01 -26.92
C PRO A 152 -17.00 -2.19 -26.71
N GLY A 153 -16.21 -2.57 -25.70
CA GLY A 153 -15.00 -1.86 -25.30
C GLY A 153 -15.16 -0.95 -24.08
N GLU A 154 -16.39 -0.52 -23.75
CA GLU A 154 -16.66 0.31 -22.56
C GLU A 154 -17.12 -0.51 -21.35
N GLN A 155 -17.56 -1.74 -21.58
CA GLN A 155 -18.08 -2.66 -20.56
C GLN A 155 -17.10 -2.87 -19.38
N LEU A 156 -15.79 -2.84 -19.64
CA LEU A 156 -14.77 -2.97 -18.60
C LEU A 156 -14.86 -1.83 -17.57
N LEU A 157 -15.05 -0.59 -18.02
CA LEU A 157 -15.17 0.58 -17.15
C LEU A 157 -16.51 0.60 -16.39
N GLY A 158 -17.49 -0.20 -16.84
CA GLY A 158 -18.74 -0.42 -16.12
C GLY A 158 -18.56 -1.15 -14.79
N TYR A 159 -17.48 -1.91 -14.62
CA TYR A 159 -17.19 -2.64 -13.38
C TYR A 159 -16.52 -1.77 -12.31
N THR A 160 -16.98 -1.89 -11.08
CA THR A 160 -16.35 -1.31 -9.87
C THR A 160 -15.89 -2.43 -8.93
N PRO A 161 -14.68 -2.98 -9.10
CA PRO A 161 -14.16 -4.09 -8.29
C PRO A 161 -13.64 -3.65 -6.92
N TYR A 162 -14.36 -2.72 -6.27
CA TYR A 162 -14.01 -2.12 -5.00
C TYR A 162 -15.14 -2.24 -4.00
N GLN A 163 -14.80 -2.11 -2.72
CA GLN A 163 -15.81 -2.05 -1.66
C GLN A 163 -16.46 -0.65 -1.68
N PRO A 164 -17.71 -0.50 -1.18
CA PRO A 164 -18.48 0.73 -1.38
C PRO A 164 -17.80 2.00 -0.88
N GLY A 165 -16.96 1.91 0.16
CA GLY A 165 -16.22 3.04 0.69
C GLY A 165 -15.25 3.67 -0.32
N MET A 166 -14.80 2.94 -1.35
CA MET A 166 -13.94 3.49 -2.39
C MET A 166 -14.65 4.60 -3.20
N ALA A 167 -15.97 4.48 -3.40
CA ALA A 167 -16.75 5.47 -4.14
C ALA A 167 -16.75 6.86 -3.49
N LEU A 168 -16.46 6.95 -2.19
CA LEU A 168 -16.35 8.23 -1.48
C LEU A 168 -15.24 9.13 -2.05
N PHE A 169 -14.18 8.53 -2.60
CA PHE A 169 -13.12 9.29 -3.27
C PHE A 169 -13.52 9.82 -4.65
N GLY A 170 -14.61 9.30 -5.23
CA GLY A 170 -15.18 9.78 -6.49
C GLY A 170 -16.21 10.91 -6.33
N LEU A 171 -16.76 11.11 -5.12
CA LEU A 171 -17.76 12.16 -4.85
C LEU A 171 -17.32 13.58 -5.25
N PRO A 172 -16.05 13.99 -5.06
CA PRO A 172 -15.60 15.31 -5.49
C PRO A 172 -15.78 15.52 -7.01
N ARG A 173 -15.60 14.48 -7.82
CA ARG A 173 -15.82 14.55 -9.27
C ARG A 173 -17.30 14.67 -9.64
N ALA A 174 -18.20 14.12 -8.81
CA ALA A 174 -19.63 14.31 -8.99
C ALA A 174 -20.06 15.78 -8.74
N ALA A 175 -19.28 16.54 -7.96
CA ALA A 175 -19.58 17.93 -7.62
C ALA A 175 -18.89 18.96 -8.53
N THR A 176 -17.74 18.63 -9.14
CA THR A 176 -16.97 19.58 -9.96
C THR A 176 -16.08 18.90 -10.98
N ASP A 177 -15.90 19.55 -12.13
CA ASP A 177 -14.93 19.15 -13.15
C ASP A 177 -13.53 19.75 -12.93
N ALA A 178 -13.35 20.58 -11.90
CA ALA A 178 -12.07 21.18 -11.57
C ALA A 178 -10.99 20.13 -11.28
N TRP A 179 -9.71 20.53 -11.40
CA TRP A 179 -8.56 19.64 -11.19
C TRP A 179 -8.55 18.97 -9.81
N TRP A 180 -9.13 19.61 -8.78
CA TRP A 180 -9.21 19.06 -7.42
C TRP A 180 -10.38 18.08 -7.23
N GLY A 181 -11.31 18.01 -8.19
CA GLY A 181 -12.35 16.97 -8.24
C GLY A 181 -11.80 15.60 -8.64
N ASP A 182 -10.56 15.52 -9.15
CA ASP A 182 -9.88 14.26 -9.48
C ASP A 182 -9.73 13.37 -8.24
N ALA A 183 -10.18 12.11 -8.34
CA ALA A 183 -10.16 11.19 -7.20
C ALA A 183 -8.76 10.98 -6.62
N ARG A 184 -7.70 11.10 -7.43
CA ARG A 184 -6.31 10.96 -6.98
C ARG A 184 -5.91 12.01 -5.96
N VAL A 185 -6.44 13.23 -6.06
CA VAL A 185 -6.18 14.28 -5.07
C VAL A 185 -6.65 13.82 -3.69
N TRP A 186 -7.82 13.20 -3.62
CA TRP A 186 -8.39 12.72 -2.37
C TRP A 186 -7.75 11.42 -1.88
N PHE A 187 -7.32 10.53 -2.79
CA PHE A 187 -6.45 9.42 -2.45
C PHE A 187 -5.14 9.89 -1.80
N ALA A 188 -4.52 10.94 -2.37
CA ALA A 188 -3.30 11.53 -1.82
C ALA A 188 -3.52 12.14 -0.44
N VAL A 189 -4.63 12.85 -0.22
CA VAL A 189 -5.00 13.40 1.10
C VAL A 189 -5.20 12.28 2.12
N GLY A 190 -5.98 11.24 1.79
CA GLY A 190 -6.22 10.11 2.68
C GLY A 190 -4.94 9.35 3.03
N THR A 191 -4.07 9.13 2.02
CA THR A 191 -2.75 8.52 2.18
C THR A 191 -1.86 9.36 3.11
N ALA A 192 -1.77 10.68 2.84
CA ALA A 192 -0.96 11.61 3.64
C ALA A 192 -1.39 11.60 5.11
N LEU A 193 -2.69 11.69 5.35
CA LEU A 193 -3.27 11.71 6.69
C LEU A 193 -2.99 10.40 7.43
N ALA A 194 -3.25 9.25 6.82
CA ALA A 194 -3.04 7.95 7.44
C ALA A 194 -1.55 7.71 7.77
N LEU A 195 -0.63 8.02 6.83
CA LEU A 195 0.81 7.91 7.07
C LEU A 195 1.31 8.91 8.12
N PHE A 196 0.83 10.15 8.10
CA PHE A 196 1.16 11.15 9.12
C PHE A 196 0.76 10.66 10.52
N LEU A 197 -0.47 10.13 10.67
CA LEU A 197 -0.94 9.57 11.93
C LEU A 197 -0.11 8.35 12.35
N ALA A 198 0.26 7.48 11.41
CA ALA A 198 1.07 6.29 11.69
C ALA A 198 2.46 6.69 12.20
N VAL A 199 3.13 7.61 11.51
CA VAL A 199 4.43 8.16 11.91
C VAL A 199 4.31 8.87 13.26
N ARG A 200 3.30 9.71 13.47
CA ARG A 200 3.10 10.44 14.75
C ARG A 200 2.92 9.49 15.93
N ILE A 201 2.21 8.38 15.74
CA ILE A 201 1.97 7.39 16.80
C ILE A 201 3.25 6.61 17.11
N LEU A 202 4.05 6.26 16.10
CA LEU A 202 5.32 5.54 16.27
C LEU A 202 6.47 6.41 16.76
N ARG A 203 6.42 7.73 16.55
CA ARG A 203 7.43 8.69 17.05
C ARG A 203 7.26 9.08 18.52
N ARG A 204 6.21 8.64 19.21
CA ARG A 204 5.94 9.11 20.57
C ARG A 204 7.14 8.84 21.48
N PRO A 205 7.60 9.84 22.26
CA PRO A 205 8.72 9.68 23.17
C PRO A 205 8.28 8.76 24.30
N ALA A 206 8.63 7.47 24.20
CA ALA A 206 8.68 6.63 25.38
C ALA A 206 9.70 7.29 26.32
N ALA A 207 9.29 7.55 27.56
CA ALA A 207 10.14 8.17 28.56
C ALA A 207 11.43 7.35 28.72
N GLY A 208 12.52 7.84 28.12
CA GLY A 208 13.82 7.15 28.03
C GLY A 208 14.20 6.79 26.59
N SER A 209 14.95 7.70 25.96
CA SER A 209 15.75 7.50 24.74
C SER A 209 15.07 6.70 23.62
N THR A 210 14.36 7.37 22.71
CA THR A 210 14.06 6.79 21.40
C THR A 210 15.39 6.43 20.73
N SER A 211 15.59 5.16 20.40
CA SER A 211 16.84 4.73 19.76
C SER A 211 16.90 5.35 18.36
N VAL A 212 18.05 5.93 18.00
CA VAL A 212 18.30 6.47 16.65
C VAL A 212 17.97 5.45 15.55
N GLY A 213 18.10 4.15 15.85
CA GLY A 213 17.72 3.06 14.96
C GLY A 213 16.22 2.96 14.66
N HIS A 214 15.35 3.23 15.64
CA HIS A 214 13.89 3.21 15.44
C HIS A 214 13.44 4.31 14.49
N ASP A 215 13.92 5.54 14.68
CA ASP A 215 13.56 6.67 13.82
C ASP A 215 14.10 6.51 12.39
N ALA A 216 15.27 5.88 12.23
CA ALA A 216 15.81 5.51 10.93
C ALA A 216 14.97 4.44 10.23
N ALA A 217 14.54 3.40 10.96
CA ALA A 217 13.63 2.39 10.44
C ALA A 217 12.27 2.99 10.03
N LEU A 218 11.74 3.91 10.83
CA LEU A 218 10.49 4.61 10.52
C LEU A 218 10.61 5.48 9.28
N LEU A 219 11.74 6.17 9.10
CA LEU A 219 12.04 6.90 7.86
C LEU A 219 12.07 5.96 6.66
N ARG A 220 12.73 4.79 6.78
CA ARG A 220 12.81 3.82 5.68
C ARG A 220 11.43 3.27 5.31
N GLY A 221 10.61 2.96 6.30
CA GLY A 221 9.22 2.56 6.09
C GLY A 221 8.40 3.67 5.42
N ALA A 222 8.58 4.93 5.83
CA ALA A 222 7.91 6.05 5.20
C ALA A 222 8.35 6.23 3.74
N GLN A 223 9.65 6.17 3.44
CA GLN A 223 10.19 6.21 2.07
C GLN A 223 9.62 5.07 1.21
N ALA A 224 9.51 3.85 1.76
CA ALA A 224 8.91 2.72 1.07
C ALA A 224 7.44 2.97 0.69
N ALA A 225 6.65 3.57 1.59
CA ALA A 225 5.24 3.86 1.38
C ALA A 225 4.96 5.12 0.54
N THR A 226 5.98 5.93 0.22
CA THR A 226 5.81 7.24 -0.43
C THR A 226 6.69 7.43 -1.67
N VAL A 227 8.01 7.33 -1.49
CA VAL A 227 9.02 7.69 -2.51
C VAL A 227 9.48 6.48 -3.32
N LEU A 228 9.19 5.25 -2.91
CA LEU A 228 9.43 4.08 -3.75
C LEU A 228 8.67 4.23 -5.08
N PRO A 229 9.29 4.01 -6.26
CA PRO A 229 8.68 4.33 -7.55
C PRO A 229 7.32 3.69 -7.77
N ILE A 230 7.13 2.44 -7.32
CA ILE A 230 5.86 1.74 -7.45
C ILE A 230 4.76 2.49 -6.69
N CYS A 231 5.04 3.02 -5.48
CA CYS A 231 4.10 3.80 -4.68
C CYS A 231 3.87 5.21 -5.25
N ALA A 232 4.95 5.90 -5.67
CA ALA A 232 4.86 7.25 -6.22
C ALA A 232 4.12 7.29 -7.57
N LEU A 233 4.44 6.35 -8.46
CA LEU A 233 3.77 6.17 -9.74
C LEU A 233 2.29 5.85 -9.53
N THR A 234 1.98 4.80 -8.75
CA THR A 234 0.59 4.38 -8.52
C THR A 234 -0.22 5.50 -7.90
N LEU A 235 0.31 6.28 -6.95
CA LEU A 235 -0.39 7.44 -6.41
C LEU A 235 -0.72 8.49 -7.49
N ALA A 236 0.25 8.78 -8.36
CA ALA A 236 0.12 9.82 -9.35
C ALA A 236 -0.78 9.44 -10.54
N THR A 237 -0.93 8.16 -10.84
CA THR A 237 -1.62 7.70 -12.06
C THR A 237 -2.97 7.01 -11.80
N GLY A 238 -3.12 6.27 -10.69
CA GLY A 238 -4.36 5.56 -10.32
C GLY A 238 -4.82 5.88 -8.89
N GLY A 239 -3.97 5.58 -7.91
CA GLY A 239 -4.04 6.08 -6.53
C GLY A 239 -4.91 5.29 -5.56
N ASP A 240 -5.77 4.39 -6.04
CA ASP A 240 -6.74 3.63 -5.25
C ASP A 240 -6.09 2.73 -4.18
N ASP A 241 -4.90 2.18 -4.44
CA ASP A 241 -4.19 1.28 -3.50
C ASP A 241 -3.52 2.00 -2.32
N LEU A 242 -3.07 3.24 -2.49
CA LEU A 242 -2.29 3.95 -1.47
C LEU A 242 -3.06 4.27 -0.18
N PRO A 243 -4.32 4.75 -0.20
CA PRO A 243 -5.06 4.95 1.04
C PRO A 243 -5.30 3.64 1.79
N VAL A 244 -5.52 2.53 1.06
CA VAL A 244 -5.68 1.19 1.64
C VAL A 244 -4.40 0.74 2.32
N LEU A 245 -3.26 0.84 1.63
CA LEU A 245 -1.94 0.53 2.20
C LEU A 245 -1.68 1.40 3.44
N ALA A 246 -1.86 2.71 3.35
CA ALA A 246 -1.58 3.64 4.43
C ALA A 246 -2.45 3.37 5.68
N LEU A 247 -3.74 3.03 5.50
CA LEU A 247 -4.60 2.59 6.59
C LEU A 247 -4.12 1.26 7.19
N CYS A 248 -3.70 0.28 6.38
CA CYS A 248 -3.12 -0.96 6.90
C CYS A 248 -1.84 -0.70 7.73
N LEU A 249 -0.96 0.20 7.28
CA LEU A 249 0.24 0.60 8.03
C LEU A 249 -0.10 1.33 9.33
N LEU A 250 -1.11 2.20 9.32
CA LEU A 250 -1.65 2.86 10.51
C LEU A 250 -2.25 1.84 11.49
N ALA A 251 -2.99 0.84 11.01
CA ALA A 251 -3.55 -0.22 11.85
C ALA A 251 -2.45 -1.04 12.53
N LEU A 252 -1.38 -1.39 11.79
CA LEU A 252 -0.19 -2.04 12.35
C LEU A 252 0.53 -1.15 13.38
N ALA A 253 0.63 0.16 13.15
CA ALA A 253 1.19 1.10 14.12
C ALA A 253 0.35 1.22 15.39
N LEU A 254 -0.98 1.18 15.28
CA LEU A 254 -1.90 1.14 16.41
C LEU A 254 -1.78 -0.18 17.18
N ALA A 255 -1.60 -1.31 16.49
CA ALA A 255 -1.31 -2.59 17.12
C ALA A 255 0.02 -2.56 17.88
N ALA A 256 1.08 -2.00 17.28
CA ALA A 256 2.39 -1.86 17.91
C ALA A 256 2.37 -0.99 19.17
N THR A 257 1.43 -0.04 19.24
CA THR A 257 1.22 0.85 20.39
C THR A 257 0.10 0.40 21.33
N ALA A 258 -0.27 -0.89 21.29
CA ALA A 258 -1.25 -1.52 22.17
C ALA A 258 -2.66 -0.90 22.13
N ARG A 259 -3.13 -0.48 20.94
CA ARG A 259 -4.47 0.08 20.72
C ARG A 259 -5.35 -0.84 19.85
N PRO A 260 -5.72 -2.04 20.33
CA PRO A 260 -6.35 -3.07 19.50
C PRO A 260 -7.70 -2.62 18.89
N GLY A 261 -8.55 -1.93 19.65
CA GLY A 261 -9.83 -1.45 19.11
C GLY A 261 -9.66 -0.48 17.93
N TRP A 262 -8.74 0.47 18.04
CA TRP A 262 -8.42 1.41 16.95
C TRP A 262 -7.73 0.72 15.78
N ALA A 263 -6.87 -0.28 16.03
CA ALA A 263 -6.29 -1.09 14.95
C ALA A 263 -7.39 -1.80 14.14
N GLY A 264 -8.39 -2.37 14.83
CA GLY A 264 -9.59 -2.96 14.21
C GLY A 264 -10.38 -1.96 13.38
N VAL A 265 -10.70 -0.79 13.94
CA VAL A 265 -11.41 0.28 13.22
C VAL A 265 -10.65 0.71 11.95
N VAL A 266 -9.35 0.96 12.04
CA VAL A 266 -8.57 1.44 10.90
C VAL A 266 -8.42 0.37 9.81
N VAL A 267 -8.18 -0.90 10.17
CA VAL A 267 -8.14 -1.97 9.15
C VAL A 267 -9.52 -2.25 8.57
N GLY A 268 -10.60 -2.03 9.34
CA GLY A 268 -11.98 -2.06 8.85
C GLY A 268 -12.28 -0.97 7.83
N LEU A 269 -11.79 0.26 8.06
CA LEU A 269 -11.85 1.32 7.05
C LEU A 269 -11.14 0.88 5.76
N ALA A 270 -9.93 0.32 5.86
CA ALA A 270 -9.22 -0.21 4.69
C ALA A 270 -10.01 -1.33 3.99
N GLY A 271 -10.63 -2.23 4.76
CA GLY A 271 -11.48 -3.31 4.27
C GLY A 271 -12.78 -2.86 3.64
N ALA A 272 -13.26 -1.65 3.96
CA ALA A 272 -14.39 -0.99 3.33
C ALA A 272 -14.02 -0.26 2.03
N LEU A 273 -12.72 -0.12 1.73
CA LEU A 273 -12.22 0.41 0.46
C LEU A 273 -11.88 -0.72 -0.52
N LYS A 274 -11.11 -1.72 -0.08
CA LYS A 274 -10.57 -2.76 -0.97
C LYS A 274 -10.38 -4.10 -0.27
N LEU A 275 -10.67 -5.19 -0.98
CA LEU A 275 -10.53 -6.56 -0.48
C LEU A 275 -9.08 -6.91 -0.07
N PHE A 276 -8.08 -6.22 -0.61
CA PHE A 276 -6.67 -6.42 -0.26
C PHE A 276 -6.36 -6.17 1.23
N ALA A 277 -7.20 -5.42 1.95
CA ALA A 277 -7.04 -5.22 3.39
C ALA A 277 -7.55 -6.40 4.24
N TRP A 278 -8.35 -7.32 3.69
CA TRP A 278 -8.96 -8.42 4.45
C TRP A 278 -7.95 -9.43 5.00
N PRO A 279 -6.90 -9.84 4.26
CA PRO A 279 -5.82 -10.64 4.83
C PRO A 279 -5.14 -9.95 6.02
N VAL A 280 -4.96 -8.62 5.96
CA VAL A 280 -4.38 -7.83 7.06
C VAL A 280 -5.34 -7.81 8.26
N ALA A 281 -6.64 -7.64 8.02
CA ALA A 281 -7.67 -7.70 9.05
C ALA A 281 -7.66 -9.05 9.77
N ALA A 282 -7.61 -10.17 9.03
CA ALA A 282 -7.54 -11.51 9.61
C ALA A 282 -6.31 -11.70 10.50
N VAL A 283 -5.13 -11.29 10.01
CA VAL A 283 -3.87 -11.35 10.79
C VAL A 283 -3.96 -10.49 12.05
N LEU A 284 -4.54 -9.29 11.97
CA LEU A 284 -4.75 -8.41 13.12
C LEU A 284 -5.76 -8.96 14.13
N VAL A 285 -6.81 -9.65 13.68
CA VAL A 285 -7.75 -10.33 14.57
C VAL A 285 -7.05 -11.46 15.34
N ILE A 286 -6.22 -12.27 14.67
CA ILE A 286 -5.43 -13.32 15.33
C ILE A 286 -4.43 -12.71 16.32
N TRP A 287 -3.76 -11.62 15.94
CA TRP A 287 -2.94 -10.84 16.86
C TRP A 287 -3.77 -10.35 18.06
N GLY A 288 -4.97 -9.82 17.84
CA GLY A 288 -5.88 -9.38 18.90
C GLY A 288 -6.30 -10.50 19.84
N ILE A 289 -6.56 -11.71 19.31
CA ILE A 289 -6.87 -12.91 20.11
C ILE A 289 -5.71 -13.22 21.07
N CYS A 290 -4.45 -13.14 20.60
CA CYS A 290 -3.26 -13.33 21.43
C CYS A 290 -3.14 -12.31 22.58
N HIS A 291 -3.82 -11.17 22.48
CA HIS A 291 -3.81 -10.08 23.46
C HIS A 291 -5.15 -9.94 24.20
N ARG A 292 -6.03 -10.96 24.16
CA ARG A 292 -7.38 -10.94 24.77
C ARG A 292 -8.25 -9.77 24.29
N ALA A 293 -7.98 -9.26 23.09
CA ALA A 293 -8.69 -8.16 22.46
C ALA A 293 -9.27 -8.54 21.08
N GLY A 294 -9.34 -9.83 20.75
CA GLY A 294 -9.78 -10.34 19.45
C GLY A 294 -11.14 -9.80 19.03
N LEU A 295 -12.14 -9.81 19.93
CA LEU A 295 -13.47 -9.27 19.65
C LEU A 295 -13.42 -7.75 19.34
N ARG A 296 -12.65 -6.97 20.10
CA ARG A 296 -12.51 -5.53 19.87
C ARG A 296 -11.89 -5.22 18.51
N VAL A 297 -10.92 -6.03 18.07
CA VAL A 297 -10.34 -5.90 16.73
C VAL A 297 -11.36 -6.31 15.68
N ALA A 298 -12.00 -7.47 15.85
CA ALA A 298 -12.93 -8.06 14.88
C ALA A 298 -14.16 -7.17 14.62
N VAL A 299 -14.74 -6.56 15.67
CA VAL A 299 -15.89 -5.65 15.52
C VAL A 299 -15.54 -4.47 14.62
N GLY A 300 -14.38 -3.84 14.80
CA GLY A 300 -13.94 -2.77 13.89
C GLY A 300 -13.59 -3.29 12.49
N ALA A 301 -12.85 -4.40 12.43
CA ALA A 301 -12.30 -4.95 11.20
C ALA A 301 -13.38 -5.46 10.22
N PHE A 302 -14.48 -6.01 10.73
CA PHE A 302 -15.58 -6.55 9.93
C PHE A 302 -16.86 -5.70 9.99
N GLY A 303 -17.09 -4.99 11.09
CA GLY A 303 -18.29 -4.17 11.25
C GLY A 303 -18.33 -2.98 10.29
N LEU A 304 -17.20 -2.32 10.04
CA LEU A 304 -17.15 -1.19 9.09
C LEU A 304 -17.34 -1.62 7.63
N PRO A 305 -16.65 -2.66 7.11
CA PRO A 305 -16.96 -3.20 5.78
C PRO A 305 -18.41 -3.66 5.66
N ALA A 306 -18.95 -4.35 6.67
CA ALA A 306 -20.35 -4.79 6.67
C ALA A 306 -21.33 -3.61 6.65
N ALA A 307 -21.06 -2.56 7.44
CA ALA A 307 -21.87 -1.35 7.44
C ALA A 307 -21.82 -0.59 6.11
N ALA A 308 -20.69 -0.62 5.40
CA ALA A 308 -20.57 -0.04 4.07
C ALA A 308 -21.30 -0.88 3.00
N LEU A 309 -21.25 -2.21 3.13
CA LEU A 309 -21.89 -3.15 2.20
C LEU A 309 -23.42 -3.22 2.36
N LEU A 310 -23.94 -3.06 3.58
CA LEU A 310 -25.35 -3.27 3.87
C LEU A 310 -26.28 -2.36 3.04
N PRO A 311 -26.07 -1.03 2.93
CA PRO A 311 -26.90 -0.19 2.08
C PRO A 311 -26.86 -0.64 0.61
N THR A 312 -25.68 -0.92 0.07
CA THR A 312 -25.53 -1.35 -1.33
C THR A 312 -26.20 -2.69 -1.60
N LEU A 313 -26.14 -3.62 -0.64
CA LEU A 313 -26.82 -4.91 -0.73
C LEU A 313 -28.35 -4.77 -0.74
N LEU A 314 -28.88 -3.80 0.01
CA LEU A 314 -30.31 -3.52 0.08
C LEU A 314 -30.82 -2.79 -1.16
N VAL A 315 -29.99 -1.97 -1.81
CA VAL A 315 -30.32 -1.25 -3.04
C VAL A 315 -30.27 -2.20 -4.25
N ASP A 316 -29.15 -2.89 -4.45
CA ASP A 316 -28.96 -3.80 -5.58
C ASP A 316 -27.93 -4.90 -5.24
N ARG A 317 -28.45 -6.06 -4.82
CA ARG A 317 -27.66 -7.24 -4.51
C ARG A 317 -26.93 -7.80 -5.72
N ASP A 318 -27.58 -7.83 -6.87
CA ASP A 318 -27.04 -8.50 -8.05
C ASP A 318 -25.89 -7.67 -8.64
N ALA A 319 -26.03 -6.34 -8.67
CA ALA A 319 -24.94 -5.44 -9.02
C ALA A 319 -23.74 -5.59 -8.06
N LEU A 320 -23.99 -5.66 -6.75
CA LEU A 320 -22.93 -5.85 -5.77
C LEU A 320 -22.17 -7.17 -6.00
N VAL A 321 -22.89 -8.29 -6.17
CA VAL A 321 -22.30 -9.61 -6.39
C VAL A 321 -21.53 -9.66 -7.71
N GLU A 322 -22.09 -9.09 -8.77
CA GLU A 322 -21.45 -9.02 -10.08
C GLU A 322 -20.10 -8.29 -10.01
N ASN A 323 -20.09 -7.12 -9.38
CA ASN A 323 -18.92 -6.24 -9.35
C ASN A 323 -17.84 -6.68 -8.35
N VAL A 324 -18.24 -7.09 -7.14
CA VAL A 324 -17.30 -7.32 -6.04
C VAL A 324 -16.85 -8.78 -5.94
N LEU A 325 -17.69 -9.73 -6.40
CA LEU A 325 -17.40 -11.17 -6.30
C LEU A 325 -17.15 -11.79 -7.68
N ARG A 326 -18.09 -11.68 -8.62
CA ARG A 326 -18.00 -12.42 -9.90
C ARG A 326 -16.89 -11.87 -10.78
N PHE A 327 -16.82 -10.56 -10.98
CA PHE A 327 -15.79 -9.96 -11.83
C PHE A 327 -14.35 -10.25 -11.37
N PRO A 328 -13.97 -10.06 -10.09
CA PRO A 328 -12.62 -10.40 -9.62
C PRO A 328 -12.29 -11.90 -9.69
N LEU A 329 -13.30 -12.77 -9.63
CA LEU A 329 -13.15 -14.23 -9.80
C LEU A 329 -13.08 -14.65 -11.28
N GLY A 330 -13.17 -13.71 -12.23
CA GLY A 330 -13.13 -13.99 -13.66
C GLY A 330 -14.47 -14.48 -14.24
N HIS A 331 -15.57 -14.27 -13.51
CA HIS A 331 -16.93 -14.64 -13.91
C HIS A 331 -17.78 -13.45 -14.37
N GLY A 332 -17.16 -12.29 -14.60
CA GLY A 332 -17.84 -11.14 -15.20
C GLY A 332 -18.02 -11.27 -16.71
N LEU A 333 -18.82 -10.39 -17.30
CA LEU A 333 -19.09 -10.33 -18.74
C LEU A 333 -17.84 -10.05 -19.60
N VAL A 334 -16.83 -9.38 -19.02
CA VAL A 334 -15.54 -9.11 -19.66
C VAL A 334 -14.39 -9.54 -18.75
N ALA A 335 -13.30 -9.98 -19.36
CA ALA A 335 -12.11 -10.38 -18.62
C ALA A 335 -11.28 -9.16 -18.19
N SER A 336 -10.67 -9.25 -17.01
CA SER A 336 -9.70 -8.25 -16.56
C SER A 336 -8.47 -8.24 -17.47
N PRO A 337 -7.97 -7.06 -17.89
CA PRO A 337 -6.75 -6.96 -18.69
C PRO A 337 -5.46 -7.14 -17.87
N ALA A 338 -5.57 -7.46 -16.57
CA ALA A 338 -4.42 -7.52 -15.67
C ALA A 338 -3.43 -8.64 -16.05
N GLN A 339 -2.25 -8.23 -16.50
CA GLN A 339 -1.11 -9.09 -16.81
C GLN A 339 0.09 -8.74 -15.92
N SER A 340 0.93 -9.74 -15.65
CA SER A 340 2.15 -9.56 -14.87
C SER A 340 3.20 -10.61 -15.21
N PRO A 341 4.50 -10.32 -15.04
CA PRO A 341 5.56 -11.31 -15.26
C PRO A 341 5.71 -12.31 -14.09
N PHE A 342 4.65 -12.54 -13.31
CA PHE A 342 4.71 -13.36 -12.10
C PHE A 342 4.46 -14.85 -12.37
N PRO A 343 5.01 -15.75 -11.54
CA PRO A 343 4.90 -17.20 -11.74
C PRO A 343 3.47 -17.70 -11.97
N GLY A 344 2.49 -17.21 -11.21
CA GLY A 344 1.08 -17.60 -11.35
C GLY A 344 0.50 -17.29 -12.72
N HIS A 345 0.83 -16.12 -13.26
CA HIS A 345 0.42 -15.72 -14.61
C HIS A 345 1.13 -16.57 -15.68
N LEU A 346 2.45 -16.74 -15.56
CA LEU A 346 3.22 -17.56 -16.49
C LEU A 346 2.76 -19.02 -16.51
N ILE A 347 2.44 -19.60 -15.34
CA ILE A 347 1.84 -20.93 -15.21
C ILE A 347 0.48 -20.97 -15.88
N ALA A 348 -0.35 -19.95 -15.66
CA ALA A 348 -1.69 -19.85 -16.21
C ALA A 348 -1.72 -19.81 -17.75
N GLU A 349 -0.70 -19.19 -18.36
CA GLU A 349 -0.59 -19.08 -19.82
C GLU A 349 0.16 -20.25 -20.47
N ALA A 350 1.21 -20.78 -19.82
CA ALA A 350 2.11 -21.74 -20.45
C ALA A 350 1.69 -23.22 -20.33
N LEU A 351 0.89 -23.59 -19.32
CA LEU A 351 0.51 -24.99 -19.08
C LEU A 351 -0.91 -25.32 -19.54
N PRO A 352 -1.16 -26.57 -20.00
CA PRO A 352 -2.53 -27.09 -20.11
C PRO A 352 -3.23 -27.02 -18.74
N ALA A 353 -4.44 -26.46 -18.70
CA ALA A 353 -5.16 -26.15 -17.46
C ALA A 353 -4.38 -25.27 -16.45
N GLY A 354 -3.44 -24.44 -16.94
CA GLY A 354 -2.56 -23.62 -16.11
C GLY A 354 -3.28 -22.75 -15.08
N ARG A 355 -4.43 -22.18 -15.42
CA ARG A 355 -5.26 -21.40 -14.47
C ARG A 355 -5.67 -22.23 -13.25
N ALA A 356 -6.07 -23.48 -13.45
CA ALA A 356 -6.44 -24.38 -12.36
C ALA A 356 -5.21 -24.77 -11.51
N VAL A 357 -4.06 -24.98 -12.16
CA VAL A 357 -2.79 -25.27 -11.47
C VAL A 357 -2.37 -24.08 -10.61
N ALA A 358 -2.36 -22.87 -11.15
CA ALA A 358 -2.03 -21.65 -10.43
C ALA A 358 -2.99 -21.41 -9.25
N ALA A 359 -4.30 -21.62 -9.46
CA ALA A 359 -5.29 -21.56 -8.39
C ALA A 359 -5.03 -22.61 -7.28
N ALA A 360 -4.72 -23.85 -7.64
CA ALA A 360 -4.39 -24.90 -6.68
C ALA A 360 -3.14 -24.56 -5.84
N LEU A 361 -2.10 -24.00 -6.48
CA LEU A 361 -0.90 -23.53 -5.79
C LEU A 361 -1.21 -22.37 -4.83
N LEU A 362 -2.05 -21.42 -5.25
CA LEU A 362 -2.50 -20.31 -4.40
C LEU A 362 -3.28 -20.82 -3.17
N VAL A 363 -4.18 -21.80 -3.36
CA VAL A 363 -4.92 -22.44 -2.26
C VAL A 363 -3.98 -23.20 -1.32
N ALA A 364 -3.02 -23.95 -1.86
CA ALA A 364 -2.02 -24.66 -1.06
C ALA A 364 -1.17 -23.69 -0.22
N ALA A 365 -0.76 -22.55 -0.80
CA ALA A 365 -0.04 -21.50 -0.09
C ALA A 365 -0.90 -20.87 1.01
N ALA A 366 -2.17 -20.56 0.73
CA ALA A 366 -3.11 -20.03 1.72
C ALA A 366 -3.29 -21.01 2.89
N LEU A 367 -3.43 -22.30 2.61
CA LEU A 367 -3.52 -23.35 3.63
C LEU A 367 -2.24 -23.45 4.47
N ALA A 368 -1.07 -23.39 3.84
CA ALA A 368 0.21 -23.40 4.55
C ALA A 368 0.35 -22.18 5.49
N ILE A 369 -0.06 -20.99 5.04
CA ILE A 369 -0.09 -19.78 5.87
C ILE A 369 -1.09 -19.92 7.01
N ALA A 370 -2.29 -20.47 6.78
CA ALA A 370 -3.29 -20.71 7.81
C ALA A 370 -2.79 -21.70 8.88
N ILE A 371 -2.19 -22.82 8.47
CA ILE A 371 -1.56 -23.79 9.38
C ILE A 371 -0.43 -23.12 10.17
N ARG A 372 0.39 -22.29 9.52
CA ARG A 372 1.46 -21.53 10.18
C ARG A 372 0.89 -20.57 11.23
N LEU A 373 -0.15 -19.83 10.90
CA LEU A 373 -0.83 -18.91 11.81
C LEU A 373 -1.46 -19.63 13.00
N ALA A 374 -2.06 -20.80 12.79
CA ALA A 374 -2.62 -21.62 13.87
C ALA A 374 -1.53 -22.16 14.81
N ARG A 375 -0.38 -22.58 14.26
CA ARG A 375 0.74 -23.15 15.05
C ARG A 375 1.60 -22.08 15.72
N ARG A 376 1.84 -20.95 15.07
CA ARG A 376 2.67 -19.85 15.55
C ARG A 376 1.99 -18.50 15.25
N PRO A 377 0.98 -18.11 16.06
CA PRO A 377 0.23 -16.89 15.80
C PRO A 377 1.09 -15.63 16.01
N PRO A 378 0.81 -14.52 15.29
CA PRO A 378 1.57 -13.28 15.38
C PRO A 378 1.32 -12.60 16.73
N ARG A 379 2.24 -12.77 17.67
CA ARG A 379 2.18 -12.14 19.00
C ARG A 379 2.72 -10.70 19.04
N THR A 380 3.33 -10.23 17.96
CA THR A 380 3.86 -8.87 17.86
C THR A 380 3.32 -8.19 16.60
N ALA A 381 3.23 -6.86 16.61
CA ALA A 381 2.81 -6.11 15.42
C ALA A 381 3.82 -6.26 14.28
N ARG A 382 5.11 -6.38 14.61
CA ARG A 382 6.16 -6.72 13.64
C ARG A 382 5.92 -8.08 12.99
N THR A 383 5.64 -9.13 13.76
CA THR A 383 5.34 -10.45 13.19
C THR A 383 4.05 -10.42 12.37
N ALA A 384 3.03 -9.66 12.79
CA ALA A 384 1.84 -9.45 11.98
C ALA A 384 2.19 -8.81 10.62
N ALA A 385 2.99 -7.74 10.61
CA ALA A 385 3.45 -7.10 9.38
C ALA A 385 4.26 -8.04 8.47
N LEU A 386 5.13 -8.87 9.04
CA LEU A 386 5.89 -9.87 8.28
C LEU A 386 4.97 -10.94 7.67
N VAL A 387 3.97 -11.42 8.41
CA VAL A 387 2.99 -12.38 7.88
C VAL A 387 2.18 -11.74 6.76
N CYS A 388 1.71 -10.50 6.93
CA CYS A 388 1.01 -9.77 5.87
C CYS A 388 1.91 -9.57 4.64
N GLY A 389 3.17 -9.16 4.85
CA GLY A 389 4.13 -8.91 3.78
C GLY A 389 4.45 -10.16 2.97
N TYR A 390 4.89 -11.24 3.62
CA TYR A 390 5.21 -12.49 2.91
C TYR A 390 3.96 -13.19 2.38
N GLY A 391 2.85 -13.17 3.12
CA GLY A 391 1.59 -13.77 2.69
C GLY A 391 1.05 -13.12 1.42
N LEU A 392 1.01 -11.79 1.37
CA LEU A 392 0.59 -11.06 0.17
C LEU A 392 1.60 -11.20 -0.97
N LEU A 393 2.91 -11.24 -0.68
CA LEU A 393 3.92 -11.50 -1.70
C LEU A 393 3.65 -12.85 -2.40
N VAL A 394 3.46 -13.92 -1.62
CA VAL A 394 3.15 -15.25 -2.16
C VAL A 394 1.84 -15.24 -2.94
N ALA A 395 0.80 -14.58 -2.41
CA ALA A 395 -0.48 -14.47 -3.11
C ALA A 395 -0.33 -13.75 -4.45
N ILE A 396 0.35 -12.60 -4.49
CA ILE A 396 0.59 -11.81 -5.70
C ILE A 396 1.42 -12.61 -6.72
N LEU A 397 2.45 -13.34 -6.27
CA LEU A 397 3.28 -14.15 -7.15
C LEU A 397 2.53 -15.34 -7.78
N LEU A 398 1.52 -15.87 -7.10
CA LEU A 398 0.75 -17.04 -7.54
C LEU A 398 -0.60 -16.70 -8.20
N MET A 399 -1.08 -15.46 -8.08
CA MET A 399 -2.33 -15.04 -8.72
C MET A 399 -2.22 -15.13 -10.26
N PRO A 400 -3.16 -15.82 -10.94
CA PRO A 400 -3.16 -15.94 -12.41
C PRO A 400 -3.33 -14.61 -13.14
N THR A 401 -4.09 -13.69 -12.54
CA THR A 401 -4.42 -12.37 -13.07
C THR A 401 -4.15 -11.35 -11.98
N THR A 402 -3.10 -10.57 -12.15
CA THR A 402 -2.61 -9.62 -11.14
C THR A 402 -1.83 -8.50 -11.80
N ARG A 403 -1.65 -7.40 -11.10
CA ARG A 403 -0.91 -6.22 -11.58
C ARG A 403 0.42 -6.12 -10.87
N PHE A 404 1.46 -5.71 -11.60
CA PHE A 404 2.78 -5.46 -11.03
C PHE A 404 2.75 -4.46 -9.86
N GLY A 405 1.87 -3.45 -9.93
CA GLY A 405 1.70 -2.42 -8.90
C GLY A 405 1.39 -2.97 -7.51
N TYR A 406 0.76 -4.15 -7.39
CA TYR A 406 0.41 -4.73 -6.10
C TYR A 406 1.61 -5.12 -5.24
N LEU A 407 2.82 -5.19 -5.80
CA LEU A 407 4.06 -5.36 -5.02
C LEU A 407 4.32 -4.22 -4.02
N LEU A 408 3.63 -3.08 -4.13
CA LEU A 408 3.69 -2.02 -3.13
C LEU A 408 3.32 -2.53 -1.72
N TYR A 409 2.33 -3.41 -1.61
CA TYR A 409 1.86 -3.92 -0.32
C TYR A 409 2.93 -4.73 0.42
N PRO A 410 3.46 -5.84 -0.15
CA PRO A 410 4.45 -6.64 0.53
C PRO A 410 5.72 -5.85 0.84
N VAL A 411 6.20 -5.01 -0.08
CA VAL A 411 7.40 -4.20 0.15
C VAL A 411 7.20 -3.22 1.30
N ALA A 412 6.08 -2.50 1.32
CA ALA A 412 5.78 -1.56 2.38
C ALA A 412 5.62 -2.25 3.74
N PHE A 413 4.91 -3.38 3.83
CA PHE A 413 4.79 -4.11 5.10
C PHE A 413 6.12 -4.63 5.63
N LEU A 414 6.98 -5.17 4.75
CA LEU A 414 8.29 -5.70 5.15
C LEU A 414 9.25 -4.58 5.60
N LEU A 415 9.25 -3.43 4.92
CA LEU A 415 10.09 -2.29 5.28
C LEU A 415 9.55 -1.47 6.46
N TRP A 416 8.25 -1.55 6.73
CA TRP A 416 7.62 -0.96 7.91
C TRP A 416 7.82 -1.80 9.17
N ALA A 417 7.96 -3.12 9.03
CA ALA A 417 8.03 -4.06 10.15
C ALA A 417 9.09 -3.71 11.23
N PRO A 418 10.31 -3.26 10.91
CA PRO A 418 11.28 -2.85 11.93
C PRO A 418 10.83 -1.65 12.75
N ALA A 419 10.05 -0.72 12.18
CA ALA A 419 9.53 0.45 12.88
C ALA A 419 8.36 0.12 13.85
N LEU A 420 7.89 -1.13 13.87
CA LEU A 420 6.84 -1.60 14.77
C LEU A 420 7.38 -2.14 16.10
N ASP A 421 8.71 -2.29 16.23
CA ASP A 421 9.37 -2.65 17.49
C ASP A 421 9.53 -1.38 18.36
N VAL A 422 8.42 -0.92 18.93
CA VAL A 422 8.38 0.33 19.71
C VAL A 422 9.11 0.17 21.06
N PRO A 423 10.14 0.99 21.36
CA PRO A 423 10.84 0.94 22.64
C PRO A 423 9.91 1.20 23.84
N GLY A 424 10.09 0.44 24.93
CA GLY A 424 9.35 0.65 26.19
C GLY A 424 7.93 0.07 26.25
N ILE A 425 7.36 -0.36 25.13
CA ILE A 425 6.11 -1.14 25.13
C ILE A 425 6.48 -2.62 25.15
N ARG A 426 6.26 -3.31 26.28
CA ARG A 426 6.48 -4.76 26.37
C ARG A 426 5.54 -5.48 25.40
N GLN A 427 6.04 -5.79 24.22
CA GLN A 427 5.50 -6.87 23.39
C GLN A 427 6.02 -8.20 23.98
N PRO A 428 5.24 -9.30 23.94
CA PRO A 428 5.69 -10.59 24.44
C PRO A 428 7.03 -10.96 23.80
N ALA A 429 7.96 -11.46 24.62
CA ALA A 429 9.34 -11.70 24.22
C ALA A 429 9.43 -12.51 22.92
N ARG A 430 10.35 -12.10 22.06
CA ARG A 430 10.68 -12.73 20.79
C ARG A 430 11.01 -14.21 21.05
N GLU A 431 10.17 -15.14 20.60
CA GLU A 431 10.54 -16.56 20.51
C GLU A 431 11.50 -16.70 19.31
N ASP A 432 12.75 -16.28 19.51
CA ASP A 432 13.85 -16.65 18.63
C ASP A 432 14.22 -18.13 18.90
N GLY A 433 14.13 -18.97 17.87
CA GLY A 433 14.93 -20.19 17.74
C GLY A 433 14.49 -21.44 18.51
N LYS A 434 13.55 -22.21 17.92
CA LYS A 434 13.77 -23.63 17.63
C LYS A 434 13.41 -23.91 16.18
#